data_AF-A0AA40TIU0-F1
#
_entry.id   AF-A0AA40TIU0-F1
#
_cell.length_a   1.000
_cell.length_b   1.000
_cell.length_c   1.000
_cell.angle_alpha   90.00
_cell.angle_beta   90.00
_cell.angle_gamma   90.00
#
_symmetry.space_group_name_H-M   'P 1'
#
loop_
_entity.id
_entity.type
_entity.pdbx_description
1 polymer ?
#
loop_
_entity_poly.entity_id
_entity_poly.type
_entity_poly.pdbx_seq_one_letter_code
_entity_poly.pdbx_strand_id
1 'polypeptide(L)'
;MSVNLAAFIIFVRTDMGVTASQVPYDSPSFVVAYNAAVEWVNRDIELVMPNLYEVAVYNLGASFLVNYGTESVFADFRKEYGLNDFRAGVITGAGDNSTSAQRLVPDFFKDLSLADLQMLQDPWGRRYLMIAQQFGSLWGLS
;
A
#
# COMPACT_ATOMS: atom_id res chain seq x y z
N MET A 1 11.22 -1.14 -19.32
CA MET A 1 10.68 -2.35 -18.66
C MET A 1 9.20 -2.08 -18.46
N SER A 2 8.32 -2.98 -18.89
CA SER A 2 6.87 -2.77 -18.79
C SER A 2 6.32 -3.63 -17.67
N VAL A 3 5.59 -3.01 -16.74
CA VAL A 3 4.80 -3.71 -15.73
C VAL A 3 3.91 -4.76 -16.39
N ASN A 4 3.83 -5.95 -15.79
CA ASN A 4 2.95 -7.00 -16.28
C ASN A 4 2.48 -7.92 -15.15
N LEU A 5 1.35 -8.57 -15.38
CA LEU A 5 0.69 -9.42 -14.39
C LEU A 5 1.57 -10.62 -13.95
N ALA A 6 2.33 -11.24 -14.87
CA ALA A 6 3.15 -12.39 -14.54
C ALA A 6 4.28 -12.01 -13.56
N ALA A 7 4.95 -10.87 -13.81
CA ALA A 7 5.97 -10.33 -12.92
C ALA A 7 5.37 -9.89 -11.56
N PHE A 8 4.16 -9.32 -11.56
CA PHE A 8 3.44 -9.02 -10.32
C PHE A 8 3.15 -10.29 -9.50
N ILE A 9 2.69 -11.37 -10.13
CA ILE A 9 2.45 -12.64 -9.43
C ILE A 9 3.77 -13.17 -8.84
N ILE A 10 4.88 -13.09 -9.58
CA ILE A 10 6.21 -13.47 -9.07
C ILE A 10 6.56 -12.64 -7.84
N PHE A 11 6.39 -11.31 -7.89
CA PHE A 11 6.60 -10.42 -6.75
C PHE A 11 5.78 -10.88 -5.52
N VAL A 12 4.51 -11.23 -5.69
CA VAL A 12 3.66 -11.75 -4.60
C VAL A 12 4.20 -13.08 -4.06
N ARG A 13 4.72 -13.97 -4.91
CA ARG A 13 5.32 -15.23 -4.45
C ARG A 13 6.59 -14.99 -3.64
N THR A 14 7.46 -14.08 -4.10
CA THR A 14 8.81 -13.92 -3.54
C THR A 14 8.86 -12.95 -2.37
N ASP A 15 8.15 -11.82 -2.44
CA ASP A 15 8.20 -10.76 -1.42
C ASP A 15 7.10 -10.97 -0.35
N MET A 16 5.88 -11.36 -0.75
CA MET A 16 4.81 -11.65 0.22
C MET A 16 4.84 -13.09 0.75
N GLY A 17 5.60 -14.00 0.11
CA GLY A 17 5.64 -15.41 0.52
C GLY A 17 4.36 -16.20 0.25
N VAL A 18 3.44 -15.68 -0.57
CA VAL A 18 2.15 -16.34 -0.87
C VAL A 18 2.38 -17.48 -1.84
N THR A 19 2.06 -18.71 -1.46
CA THR A 19 2.28 -19.91 -2.31
C THR A 19 1.14 -20.15 -3.29
N ALA A 20 1.42 -20.89 -4.38
CA ALA A 20 0.41 -21.23 -5.40
C ALA A 20 -0.76 -22.07 -4.83
N SER A 21 -0.53 -22.75 -3.70
CA SER A 21 -1.59 -23.49 -2.98
C SER A 21 -2.57 -22.58 -2.24
N GLN A 22 -2.11 -21.41 -1.79
CA GLN A 22 -2.94 -20.43 -1.07
C GLN A 22 -3.74 -19.56 -2.02
N VAL A 23 -3.14 -19.19 -3.15
CA VAL A 23 -3.78 -18.40 -4.20
C VAL A 23 -3.39 -19.00 -5.54
N PRO A 24 -4.32 -19.60 -6.30
CA PRO A 24 -4.05 -20.12 -7.64
C PRO A 24 -3.57 -19.02 -8.59
N TYR A 25 -2.78 -19.40 -9.61
CA TYR A 25 -2.21 -18.44 -10.57
C TYR A 25 -3.27 -17.66 -11.36
N ASP A 26 -4.40 -18.29 -11.63
CA ASP A 26 -5.56 -17.75 -12.35
C ASP A 26 -6.55 -17.03 -11.44
N SER A 27 -6.20 -16.78 -10.17
CA SER A 27 -7.08 -16.04 -9.26
C SER A 27 -7.45 -14.66 -9.84
N PRO A 28 -8.75 -14.31 -9.90
CA PRO A 28 -9.20 -12.97 -10.26
C PRO A 28 -8.64 -11.87 -9.36
N SER A 29 -8.30 -12.18 -8.10
CA SER A 29 -7.72 -11.23 -7.14
C SER A 29 -6.43 -10.61 -7.68
N PHE A 30 -5.58 -11.39 -8.35
CA PHE A 30 -4.34 -10.87 -8.94
C PHE A 30 -4.61 -9.85 -10.04
N VAL A 31 -5.56 -10.15 -10.93
CA VAL A 31 -5.91 -9.29 -12.07
C VAL A 31 -6.49 -7.98 -11.57
N VAL A 32 -7.45 -8.05 -10.65
CA VAL A 32 -8.13 -6.86 -10.11
C VAL A 32 -7.14 -5.96 -9.38
N ALA A 33 -6.33 -6.52 -8.48
CA ALA A 33 -5.37 -5.73 -7.71
C ALA A 33 -4.28 -5.13 -8.59
N TYR A 34 -3.77 -5.89 -9.56
CA TYR A 34 -2.77 -5.40 -10.51
C TYR A 34 -3.31 -4.25 -11.36
N ASN A 35 -4.48 -4.42 -11.99
CA ASN A 35 -5.06 -3.40 -12.85
C ASN A 35 -5.38 -2.12 -12.07
N ALA A 36 -5.98 -2.26 -10.89
CA ALA A 36 -6.25 -1.12 -10.02
C ALA A 36 -4.97 -0.36 -9.65
N ALA A 37 -3.87 -1.08 -9.39
CA ALA A 37 -2.59 -0.44 -9.09
C ALA A 37 -2.00 0.30 -10.30
N VAL A 38 -2.04 -0.30 -11.49
CA VAL A 38 -1.58 0.34 -12.73
C VAL A 38 -2.37 1.63 -13.01
N GLU A 39 -3.68 1.62 -12.78
CA GLU A 39 -4.56 2.78 -12.96
C GLU A 39 -4.30 3.88 -11.91
N TRP A 40 -3.92 3.50 -10.69
CA TRP A 40 -3.74 4.44 -9.58
C TRP A 40 -2.36 5.10 -9.55
N VAL A 41 -1.29 4.35 -9.84
CA VAL A 41 0.07 4.90 -9.76
C VAL A 41 0.26 6.01 -10.80
N ASN A 42 0.76 7.14 -10.34
CA ASN A 42 1.06 8.29 -11.19
C ASN A 42 1.99 7.89 -12.35
N ARG A 43 1.50 8.09 -13.57
CA ARG A 43 2.20 7.72 -14.80
C ARG A 43 3.42 8.59 -15.10
N ASP A 44 3.55 9.78 -14.51
CA ASP A 44 4.74 10.61 -14.67
C ASP A 44 5.99 9.94 -14.06
N ILE A 45 5.80 9.06 -13.08
CA ILE A 45 6.88 8.22 -12.55
C ILE A 45 7.40 7.29 -13.65
N GLU A 46 6.51 6.75 -14.50
CA GLU A 46 6.90 5.88 -15.63
C GLU A 46 7.82 6.63 -16.61
N LEU A 47 7.56 7.92 -16.84
CA LEU A 47 8.33 8.75 -17.77
C LEU A 47 9.73 9.10 -17.24
N VAL A 48 9.86 9.33 -15.94
CA VAL A 48 11.12 9.81 -15.32
C VAL A 48 11.95 8.65 -14.78
N MET A 49 11.33 7.67 -14.12
CA MET A 49 11.97 6.50 -13.53
C MET A 49 11.12 5.23 -13.68
N PRO A 50 11.17 4.57 -14.86
CA PRO A 50 10.36 3.39 -15.16
C PRO A 50 10.51 2.24 -14.16
N ASN A 51 11.73 2.01 -13.65
CA ASN A 51 11.98 0.95 -12.67
C ASN A 51 11.25 1.23 -11.34
N LEU A 52 11.14 2.50 -10.96
CA LEU A 52 10.48 2.88 -9.71
C LEU A 52 8.96 2.91 -9.86
N TYR A 53 8.46 3.19 -11.07
CA TYR A 53 7.06 2.97 -11.42
C TYR A 53 6.67 1.50 -11.26
N GLU A 54 7.49 0.57 -11.73
CA GLU A 54 7.25 -0.87 -11.54
C GLU A 54 7.20 -1.27 -10.06
N VAL A 55 8.17 -0.81 -9.27
CA VAL A 55 8.18 -1.04 -7.82
C VAL A 55 6.94 -0.43 -7.16
N ALA A 56 6.52 0.77 -7.57
CA ALA A 56 5.32 1.41 -7.04
C ALA A 56 4.05 0.60 -7.34
N VAL A 57 3.87 0.17 -8.59
CA VAL A 57 2.70 -0.62 -9.03
C VAL A 57 2.63 -1.94 -8.28
N TYR A 58 3.73 -2.68 -8.14
CA TYR A 58 3.68 -3.98 -7.45
C TYR A 58 3.45 -3.85 -5.94
N ASN A 59 4.03 -2.83 -5.29
CA ASN A 59 3.77 -2.59 -3.87
C ASN A 59 2.32 -2.13 -3.63
N LEU A 60 1.78 -1.25 -4.49
CA LEU A 60 0.38 -0.84 -4.38
C LEU A 60 -0.57 -2.02 -4.67
N GLY A 61 -0.29 -2.81 -5.70
CA GLY A 61 -1.06 -4.01 -6.03
C GLY A 61 -1.05 -5.03 -4.90
N ALA A 62 0.08 -5.22 -4.21
CA ALA A 62 0.16 -6.08 -3.04
C ALA A 62 -0.68 -5.54 -1.87
N SER A 63 -0.65 -4.23 -1.59
CA SER A 63 -1.53 -3.62 -0.59
C SER A 63 -3.02 -3.80 -0.95
N PHE A 64 -3.38 -3.66 -2.23
CA PHE A 64 -4.74 -3.95 -2.70
C PHE A 64 -5.14 -5.42 -2.54
N LEU A 65 -4.23 -6.37 -2.78
CA LEU A 65 -4.49 -7.78 -2.50
C LEU A 65 -4.77 -8.03 -1.02
N VAL A 66 -3.99 -7.41 -0.12
CA VAL A 66 -4.22 -7.56 1.32
C VAL A 66 -5.58 -6.96 1.71
N ASN A 67 -5.95 -5.80 1.17
CA ASN A 67 -7.19 -5.13 1.55
C ASN A 67 -8.45 -5.76 0.93
N TYR A 68 -8.38 -6.16 -0.34
CA TYR A 68 -9.55 -6.57 -1.14
C TYR A 68 -9.53 -8.03 -1.60
N GLY A 69 -8.41 -8.72 -1.46
CA GLY A 69 -8.28 -10.14 -1.79
C GLY A 69 -9.23 -11.00 -0.96
N THR A 70 -9.85 -11.97 -1.63
CA THR A 70 -10.89 -12.84 -1.07
C THR A 70 -10.32 -14.08 -0.40
N GLU A 71 -9.08 -14.44 -0.72
CA GLU A 71 -8.40 -15.63 -0.25
C GLU A 71 -8.01 -15.54 1.23
N SER A 72 -7.98 -16.68 1.92
CA SER A 72 -7.75 -16.76 3.36
C SER A 72 -6.41 -16.19 3.80
N VAL A 73 -5.36 -16.36 2.98
CA VAL A 73 -4.01 -15.82 3.27
C VAL A 73 -4.04 -14.30 3.43
N PHE A 74 -4.87 -13.58 2.65
CA PHE A 74 -5.01 -12.14 2.76
C PHE A 74 -5.81 -11.74 4.00
N ALA A 75 -6.79 -12.57 4.41
CA ALA A 75 -7.47 -12.37 5.68
C ALA A 75 -6.53 -12.53 6.88
N ASP A 76 -5.56 -13.43 6.79
CA ASP A 76 -4.54 -13.61 7.83
C ASP A 76 -3.57 -12.41 7.87
N PHE A 77 -3.13 -11.90 6.72
CA PHE A 77 -2.38 -10.64 6.67
C PHE A 77 -3.16 -9.46 7.24
N ARG A 78 -4.48 -9.36 6.97
CA ARG A 78 -5.32 -8.31 7.57
C ARG A 78 -5.38 -8.39 9.09
N LYS A 79 -5.36 -9.60 9.66
CA LYS A 79 -5.30 -9.79 11.11
C LYS A 79 -3.91 -9.46 11.65
N GLU A 80 -2.86 -9.94 10.99
CA GLU A 80 -1.46 -9.73 11.40
C GLU A 80 -1.12 -8.24 11.48
N TYR A 81 -1.51 -7.46 10.48
CA TYR A 81 -1.24 -6.03 10.42
C TYR A 81 -2.30 -5.15 11.09
N GLY A 82 -3.31 -5.75 11.75
CA GLY A 82 -4.36 -5.01 12.46
C GLY A 82 -5.26 -4.17 11.54
N LEU A 83 -5.37 -4.56 10.27
CA LEU A 83 -6.15 -3.86 9.23
C LEU A 83 -7.67 -4.00 9.41
N ASN A 84 -8.10 -5.01 10.19
CA ASN A 84 -9.52 -5.20 10.53
C ASN A 84 -9.97 -4.31 11.70
N ASP A 85 -9.02 -3.78 12.48
CA ASP A 85 -9.32 -2.90 13.59
C ASP A 85 -9.39 -1.46 13.08
N PHE A 86 -10.49 -0.78 13.36
CA PHE A 86 -10.62 0.63 13.00
C PHE A 86 -9.60 1.46 13.80
N ARG A 87 -8.56 1.96 13.12
CA ARG A 87 -7.64 2.94 13.67
C ARG A 87 -8.06 4.33 13.24
N ALA A 88 -8.71 5.03 14.17
CA ALA A 88 -9.16 6.41 14.00
C ALA A 88 -7.98 7.40 13.95
N GLY A 89 -7.32 7.51 12.80
CA GLY A 89 -6.38 8.59 12.48
C GLY A 89 -5.21 8.78 13.46
N VAL A 90 -4.49 9.89 13.27
CA VAL A 90 -3.45 10.30 14.22
C VAL A 90 -4.12 10.90 15.45
N ILE A 91 -3.91 10.29 16.62
CA ILE A 91 -4.30 10.87 17.90
C ILE A 91 -3.49 12.15 18.08
N THR A 92 -4.13 13.32 17.93
CA THR A 92 -3.51 14.66 18.05
C THR A 92 -3.13 15.01 19.50
N GLY A 93 -3.52 14.17 20.47
CA GLY A 93 -3.05 14.21 21.83
C GLY A 93 -3.54 13.00 22.62
N ALA A 94 -2.60 12.27 23.24
CA ALA A 94 -2.90 11.33 24.31
C ALA A 94 -2.36 11.96 25.61
N GLY A 95 -3.27 12.34 26.50
CA GLY A 95 -2.92 12.87 27.82
C GLY A 95 -3.35 11.90 28.90
N ASP A 96 -2.39 11.34 29.64
CA ASP A 96 -2.61 11.05 31.06
C ASP A 96 -2.11 12.23 31.88
N ASN A 97 -2.57 12.34 33.13
CA ASN A 97 -2.40 13.52 33.98
C ASN A 97 -0.94 13.87 34.35
N SER A 98 0.07 13.17 33.82
CA SER A 98 1.48 13.41 34.13
C SER A 98 2.44 13.31 32.93
N THR A 99 2.01 12.97 31.70
CA THR A 99 2.92 12.96 30.53
C THR A 99 2.21 13.36 29.24
N SER A 100 2.48 14.58 28.76
CA SER A 100 2.07 15.05 27.43
C SER A 100 3.20 14.78 26.43
N ALA A 101 3.13 13.67 25.70
CA ALA A 101 3.98 13.46 24.52
C ALA A 101 3.27 14.04 23.29
N GLN A 102 3.59 15.28 22.92
CA GLN A 102 3.20 15.83 21.62
C GLN A 102 4.13 15.25 20.55
N ARG A 103 3.65 14.26 19.80
CA ARG A 103 4.31 13.82 18.57
C ARG A 103 4.02 14.88 17.52
N LEU A 104 5.06 15.58 17.03
CA LEU A 104 4.94 16.49 15.90
C LEU A 104 4.32 15.69 14.75
N VAL A 105 3.06 15.98 14.43
CA VAL A 105 2.33 15.36 13.32
C VAL A 105 2.68 16.17 12.09
N PRO A 106 3.52 15.66 11.17
CA PRO A 106 3.81 16.36 9.91
C PRO A 106 2.49 16.69 9.21
N ASP A 107 2.37 17.87 8.59
CA ASP A 107 1.12 18.31 7.94
C ASP A 107 0.61 17.32 6.89
N PHE A 108 1.50 16.49 6.32
CA PHE A 108 1.15 15.34 5.48
C PHE A 108 0.10 14.40 6.08
N PHE A 109 0.09 14.20 7.40
CA PHE A 109 -0.88 13.30 8.05
C PHE A 109 -2.29 13.89 8.18
N LYS A 110 -2.47 15.19 7.98
CA LYS A 110 -3.78 15.86 8.09
C LYS A 110 -4.67 15.61 6.87
N ASP A 111 -4.07 15.37 5.71
CA ASP A 111 -4.77 15.19 4.44
C ASP A 111 -4.80 13.71 3.97
N LEU A 112 -4.35 12.77 4.80
CA LEU A 112 -4.41 11.34 4.47
C LEU A 112 -5.85 10.85 4.43
N SER A 113 -6.23 10.23 3.30
CA SER A 113 -7.51 9.54 3.22
C SER A 113 -7.51 8.29 4.12
N LEU A 114 -8.70 7.75 4.42
CA LEU A 114 -8.81 6.48 5.13
C LEU A 114 -8.09 5.33 4.41
N ALA A 115 -8.02 5.39 3.08
CA ALA A 115 -7.26 4.43 2.29
C ALA A 115 -5.75 4.58 2.51
N ASP A 116 -5.24 5.81 2.60
CA ASP A 116 -3.81 6.06 2.86
C ASP A 116 -3.40 5.64 4.28
N LEU A 117 -4.28 5.85 5.26
CA LEU A 117 -4.07 5.37 6.63
C LEU A 117 -4.03 3.85 6.70
N GLN A 118 -4.81 3.18 5.87
CA GLN A 118 -4.82 1.73 5.72
C GLN A 118 -3.53 1.23 5.05
N MET A 119 -3.10 1.89 3.97
CA MET A 119 -1.82 1.60 3.30
C MET A 119 -0.62 1.85 4.20
N LEU A 120 -0.72 2.79 5.15
CA LEU A 120 0.32 3.02 6.16
C LEU A 120 0.35 1.91 7.23
N GLN A 121 -0.57 0.95 7.26
CA GLN A 121 -0.51 -0.16 8.21
C GLN A 121 0.22 -1.38 7.63
N ASP A 122 0.03 -1.67 6.35
CA ASP A 122 0.69 -2.79 5.67
C ASP A 122 2.07 -2.39 5.09
N PRO A 123 3.03 -3.33 5.03
CA PRO A 123 4.40 -3.01 4.61
C PRO A 123 4.51 -2.58 3.14
N TRP A 124 3.62 -3.05 2.27
CA TRP A 124 3.65 -2.75 0.84
C TRP A 124 3.04 -1.37 0.54
N GLY A 125 1.91 -1.05 1.15
CA GLY A 125 1.28 0.26 1.08
C GLY A 125 2.23 1.35 1.59
N ARG A 126 2.96 1.11 2.68
CA ARG A 126 4.01 2.02 3.17
C ARG A 126 5.10 2.27 2.14
N ARG A 127 5.62 1.21 1.51
CA ARG A 127 6.66 1.32 0.48
C ARG A 127 6.16 2.12 -0.73
N TYR A 128 4.92 1.88 -1.16
CA TYR A 128 4.28 2.68 -2.21
C TYR A 128 4.18 4.15 -1.81
N LEU A 129 3.68 4.46 -0.61
CA LEU A 129 3.54 5.85 -0.13
C LEU A 129 4.89 6.56 -0.06
N MET A 130 5.96 5.89 0.39
CA MET A 130 7.32 6.45 0.38
C MET A 130 7.77 6.82 -1.03
N ILE A 131 7.50 5.98 -2.02
CA ILE A 131 7.81 6.25 -3.42
C ILE A 131 6.95 7.42 -3.92
N ALA A 132 5.63 7.36 -3.74
CA ALA A 132 4.71 8.39 -4.19
C ALA A 132 5.04 9.77 -3.62
N GLN A 133 5.46 9.85 -2.36
CA GLN A 133 5.91 11.09 -1.70
C GLN A 133 7.17 11.69 -2.35
N GLN A 134 8.10 10.87 -2.86
CA GLN A 134 9.32 11.37 -3.52
C GLN A 134 9.02 12.07 -4.85
N PHE A 135 7.89 11.75 -5.48
CA PHE A 135 7.41 12.42 -6.71
C PHE A 135 6.35 13.48 -6.42
N GLY A 136 6.27 13.93 -5.16
CA GLY A 136 5.24 14.77 -4.57
C GLY A 136 5.04 16.17 -5.15
N SER A 137 5.60 16.52 -6.32
CA SER A 137 5.25 17.75 -7.05
C SER A 137 4.03 17.61 -7.97
N LEU A 138 3.49 16.40 -8.18
CA LEU A 138 2.24 16.21 -8.93
C LEU A 138 0.97 16.20 -8.06
N TRP A 139 1.12 16.17 -6.73
CA TRP A 139 0.03 16.18 -5.75
C TRP A 139 -0.15 17.55 -5.06
N GLY A 140 0.08 18.65 -5.78
CA GLY A 140 -0.32 19.98 -5.30
C GLY A 140 0.44 20.49 -4.07
N LEU A 141 1.68 20.07 -3.85
CA LEU A 141 2.59 20.79 -2.95
C LEU A 141 3.09 22.06 -3.66
N SER A 142 2.29 23.12 -3.57
CA SER A 142 2.70 24.53 -3.64
C SER A 142 2.47 25.19 -2.29
#